data_AF-A0A6C2U7K0-F1
#
_entry.id   AF-A0A6C2U7K0-F1
#
_cell.length_a   1.000
_cell.length_b   1.000
_cell.length_c   1.000
_cell.angle_alpha   90.00
_cell.angle_beta   90.00
_cell.angle_gamma   90.00
#
_symmetry.space_group_name_H-M   'P 1'
#
loop_
_entity.id
_entity.type
_entity.pdbx_description
1 polymer ?
#
loop_
_entity_poly.entity_id
_entity_poly.type
_entity_poly.pdbx_seq_one_letter_code
_entity_poly.pdbx_strand_id
1 'polypeptide(L)'
;MIITVLTVLALYGYGCRLIFNGVETYTRDAQATYGGEPAMALIALVEDESASFEKRNSAIWALGQLGDKRALLALHKLDTGEIQNPPYDSTAYIVQYSVEKAISQINRFSIVRWMYRWLD
;
A
#
# COMPACT_ATOMS: atom_id res chain seq x y z
N MET A 1 9.59 14.38 -31.51
CA MET A 1 10.14 14.70 -30.19
C MET A 1 9.08 15.24 -29.23
N ILE A 2 8.37 16.33 -29.55
CA ILE A 2 7.31 16.89 -28.67
C ILE A 2 6.16 15.90 -28.42
N ILE A 3 5.60 15.28 -29.47
CA ILE A 3 4.50 14.31 -29.33
C ILE A 3 4.91 13.14 -28.42
N THR A 4 6.12 12.61 -28.62
CA THR A 4 6.66 11.51 -27.79
C THR A 4 6.75 11.89 -26.31
N VAL A 5 7.19 13.11 -26.00
CA VAL A 5 7.27 13.60 -24.62
C VAL A 5 5.87 13.71 -24.00
N LEU A 6 4.90 14.26 -24.74
CA LEU A 6 3.52 14.37 -24.26
C LEU A 6 2.90 12.99 -24.00
N THR A 7 3.15 12.01 -24.86
CA THR A 7 2.66 10.63 -24.67
C THR A 7 3.25 10.01 -23.41
N VAL A 8 4.55 10.16 -23.16
CA VAL A 8 5.20 9.62 -21.94
C VAL A 8 4.63 10.27 -20.68
N LEU A 9 4.42 11.59 -20.69
CA LEU A 9 3.82 12.30 -19.55
C LEU A 9 2.38 11.86 -19.29
N ALA A 10 1.59 11.64 -20.34
CA ALA A 10 0.22 11.14 -20.21
C ALA A 10 0.18 9.74 -19.60
N LEU A 11 1.04 8.82 -20.07
CA LEU A 11 1.13 7.46 -19.50
C LEU A 11 1.58 7.47 -18.04
N TYR A 12 2.56 8.33 -17.70
CA TYR A 12 2.99 8.51 -16.32
C TYR A 12 1.85 9.02 -15.42
N GLY A 13 1.13 10.05 -15.87
CA GLY A 13 -0.01 10.61 -15.14
C GLY A 13 -1.15 9.59 -14.95
N TYR A 14 -1.43 8.79 -15.99
CA TYR A 14 -2.42 7.72 -15.90
C TYR A 14 -2.02 6.65 -14.88
N GLY A 15 -0.77 6.19 -14.92
CA GLY A 15 -0.24 5.23 -13.94
C GLY A 15 -0.32 5.76 -12.51
N CYS A 16 0.07 7.02 -12.31
CA CYS A 16 -0.09 7.70 -11.03
C CYS A 16 -1.55 7.70 -10.55
N ARG A 17 -2.50 8.03 -11.43
CA ARG A 17 -3.92 8.05 -11.07
C ARG A 17 -4.46 6.67 -10.66
N LEU A 18 -4.03 5.60 -11.31
CA LEU A 18 -4.44 4.23 -10.93
C LEU A 18 -3.95 3.87 -9.53
N ILE A 19 -2.67 4.15 -9.23
CA ILE A 19 -2.10 3.86 -7.91
C ILE A 19 -2.81 4.69 -6.84
N PHE A 20 -3.02 5.99 -7.11
CA PHE A 20 -3.72 6.89 -6.19
C PHE A 20 -5.11 6.37 -5.83
N ASN A 21 -5.92 6.04 -6.84
CA ASN A 21 -7.29 5.55 -6.62
C ASN A 21 -7.31 4.27 -5.78
N GLY A 22 -6.34 3.36 -5.99
CA GLY A 22 -6.21 2.16 -5.17
C GLY A 22 -5.93 2.48 -3.70
N VAL A 23 -4.93 3.34 -3.43
CA VAL A 23 -4.59 3.76 -2.06
C VAL A 23 -5.76 4.50 -1.41
N GLU A 24 -6.39 5.43 -2.11
CA GLU A 24 -7.55 6.18 -1.64
C GLU A 24 -8.71 5.26 -1.27
N THR A 25 -9.01 4.26 -2.10
CA THR A 25 -10.10 3.30 -1.86
C THR A 25 -9.84 2.50 -0.59
N TYR A 26 -8.67 1.86 -0.48
CA TYR A 26 -8.35 1.03 0.69
C TYR A 26 -8.24 1.84 1.98
N THR A 27 -7.76 3.08 1.88
CA THR A 27 -7.71 3.98 3.02
C THR A 27 -9.11 4.34 3.50
N ARG A 28 -10.00 4.77 2.60
CA ARG A 28 -11.37 5.13 2.96
C ARG A 28 -12.14 3.96 3.56
N ASP A 29 -11.97 2.77 3.00
CA ASP A 29 -12.60 1.55 3.53
C ASP A 29 -12.09 1.23 4.95
N ALA A 30 -10.79 1.41 5.20
CA ALA A 30 -10.22 1.25 6.53
C ALA A 30 -10.71 2.35 7.49
N GLN A 31 -10.72 3.61 7.08
CA GLN A 31 -11.19 4.73 7.89
C GLN A 31 -12.68 4.59 8.26
N ALA A 32 -13.51 4.07 7.36
CA ALA A 32 -14.91 3.80 7.63
C ALA A 32 -15.12 2.78 8.77
N THR A 33 -14.15 1.86 8.97
CA THR A 33 -14.24 0.80 9.97
C THR A 33 -13.51 1.16 11.27
N TYR A 34 -12.27 1.67 11.17
CA TYR A 34 -11.38 1.90 12.30
C TYR A 34 -11.25 3.38 12.70
N GLY A 35 -11.65 4.29 11.81
CA GLY A 35 -11.56 5.74 12.03
C GLY A 35 -10.12 6.29 11.99
N GLY A 36 -10.04 7.62 12.08
CA GLY A 36 -8.77 8.33 12.22
C GLY A 36 -8.00 8.57 10.91
N GLU A 37 -6.71 8.85 11.07
CA GLU A 37 -5.79 9.19 9.97
C GLU A 37 -5.56 7.99 9.04
N PRO A 38 -5.39 8.22 7.72
CA PRO A 38 -5.16 7.20 6.71
C PRO A 38 -4.23 6.05 7.10
N ALA A 39 -3.01 6.39 7.53
CA ALA A 39 -2.00 5.40 7.89
C ALA A 39 -2.40 4.61 9.14
N MET A 40 -3.05 5.24 10.12
CA MET A 40 -3.46 4.59 11.37
C MET A 40 -4.62 3.63 11.13
N ALA A 41 -5.60 4.03 10.31
CA ALA A 41 -6.72 3.17 9.93
C ALA A 41 -6.22 1.92 9.18
N LEU A 42 -5.28 2.08 8.26
CA LEU A 42 -4.67 0.96 7.55
C LEU A 42 -3.84 0.06 8.47
N ILE A 43 -3.08 0.62 9.43
CA ILE A 43 -2.37 -0.17 10.44
C ILE A 43 -3.36 -1.01 11.26
N ALA A 44 -4.45 -0.40 11.72
CA ALA A 44 -5.49 -1.11 12.46
C ALA A 44 -6.10 -2.27 11.64
N LEU A 45 -6.39 -2.04 10.35
CA LEU A 45 -6.87 -3.10 9.45
C LEU A 45 -5.84 -4.23 9.29
N VAL A 46 -4.55 -3.93 9.21
CA VAL A 46 -3.50 -4.94 9.09
C VAL A 46 -3.37 -5.80 10.35
N GLU A 47 -3.53 -5.19 11.53
CA GLU A 47 -3.45 -5.87 12.83
C GLU A 47 -4.76 -6.60 13.22
N ASP A 48 -5.86 -6.34 12.53
CA ASP A 48 -7.13 -7.03 12.76
C ASP A 48 -7.11 -8.47 12.18
N GLU A 49 -6.93 -9.45 13.05
CA GLU A 49 -6.93 -10.88 12.68
C GLU A 49 -8.30 -11.40 12.22
N SER A 50 -9.39 -10.69 12.53
CA SER A 50 -10.73 -11.05 12.04
C SER A 50 -10.98 -10.57 10.61
N ALA A 51 -10.18 -9.63 10.11
CA ALA A 51 -10.26 -9.16 8.74
C ALA A 51 -9.74 -10.22 7.75
N SER A 52 -10.37 -10.29 6.57
CA SER A 52 -9.92 -11.22 5.53
C SER A 52 -8.48 -10.94 5.10
N PHE A 53 -7.74 -11.99 4.74
CA PHE A 53 -6.38 -11.85 4.22
C PHE A 53 -6.30 -10.91 3.03
N GLU A 54 -7.31 -10.91 2.17
CA GLU A 54 -7.38 -10.01 1.02
C GLU A 54 -7.34 -8.54 1.45
N LYS A 55 -8.21 -8.14 2.39
CA LYS A 55 -8.25 -6.76 2.90
C LYS A 55 -6.94 -6.37 3.59
N ARG A 56 -6.37 -7.28 4.38
CA ARG A 56 -5.09 -7.06 5.07
C ARG A 56 -3.94 -6.89 4.08
N ASN A 57 -3.89 -7.72 3.03
CA ASN A 57 -2.90 -7.63 1.95
C ASN A 57 -3.03 -6.32 1.15
N SER A 58 -4.26 -5.89 0.85
CA SER A 58 -4.51 -4.57 0.23
C SER A 58 -4.04 -3.42 1.12
N ALA A 59 -4.28 -3.52 2.43
CA ALA A 59 -3.84 -2.52 3.39
C ALA A 59 -2.30 -2.47 3.51
N ILE A 60 -1.63 -3.63 3.54
CA ILE A 60 -0.15 -3.73 3.49
C ILE A 60 0.40 -3.02 2.25
N TRP A 61 -0.19 -3.27 1.08
CA TRP A 61 0.23 -2.61 -0.15
C TRP A 61 0.04 -1.08 -0.07
N ALA A 62 -1.11 -0.62 0.42
CA ALA A 62 -1.41 0.81 0.56
C ALA A 62 -0.44 1.50 1.54
N LEU A 63 -0.10 0.87 2.66
CA LEU A 63 0.90 1.36 3.62
C LEU A 63 2.27 1.55 2.97
N GLY A 64 2.69 0.61 2.11
CA GLY A 64 3.91 0.71 1.32
C GLY A 64 3.93 1.95 0.41
N GLN A 65 2.80 2.27 -0.21
CA GLN A 65 2.65 3.46 -1.07
C GLN A 65 2.67 4.77 -0.27
N LEU A 66 1.95 4.82 0.86
CA LEU A 66 1.91 6.00 1.74
C LEU A 66 3.30 6.30 2.30
N GLY A 67 4.06 5.27 2.67
CA GLY A 67 5.42 5.44 3.16
C GLY A 67 5.51 5.97 4.59
N ASP A 68 4.43 5.87 5.37
CA ASP A 68 4.41 6.28 6.78
C ASP A 68 5.21 5.29 7.63
N LYS A 69 6.26 5.80 8.30
CA LYS A 69 7.16 4.97 9.12
C LYS A 69 6.48 4.33 10.33
N ARG A 70 5.34 4.88 10.79
CA ARG A 70 4.56 4.29 11.89
C ARG A 70 4.08 2.87 11.55
N ALA A 71 3.92 2.54 10.27
CA ALA A 71 3.51 1.22 9.81
C ALA A 71 4.60 0.14 9.96
N LEU A 72 5.88 0.52 10.09
CA LEU A 72 6.98 -0.44 10.11
C LEU A 72 6.86 -1.46 11.24
N LEU A 73 6.39 -1.03 12.42
CA LEU A 73 6.23 -1.94 13.55
C LEU A 73 5.22 -3.05 13.23
N ALA A 74 4.05 -2.70 12.68
CA ALA A 74 3.02 -3.68 12.31
C ALA A 74 3.49 -4.60 11.19
N LEU A 75 4.18 -4.06 10.17
CA LEU A 75 4.69 -4.86 9.05
C LEU A 75 5.79 -5.84 9.48
N HIS A 76 6.72 -5.43 10.34
CA HIS A 76 7.76 -6.33 10.85
C HIS A 76 7.22 -7.46 11.73
N LYS A 77 6.07 -7.28 12.41
CA LYS A 77 5.42 -8.39 13.13
C LYS A 77 4.90 -9.48 12.18
N LEU A 78 4.54 -9.10 10.95
CA LEU A 78 4.00 -10.02 9.94
C LEU A 78 5.07 -10.66 9.05
N ASP A 79 6.27 -10.09 9.05
CA ASP A 79 7.40 -10.56 8.27
C ASP A 79 7.96 -11.86 8.88
N THR A 80 7.74 -12.97 8.19
CA THR A 80 8.26 -14.28 8.60
C THR A 80 9.68 -14.54 8.10
N GLY A 81 10.22 -13.67 7.23
CA GLY A 81 11.48 -13.87 6.54
C GLY A 81 11.45 -14.98 5.47
N GLU A 82 10.31 -15.65 5.27
CA GLU A 82 10.17 -16.71 4.29
C GLU A 82 9.72 -16.15 2.94
N ILE A 83 10.57 -16.28 1.92
CA ILE A 83 10.24 -15.86 0.57
C ILE A 83 9.35 -16.92 -0.08
N GLN A 84 8.09 -16.55 -0.30
CA GLN A 84 7.14 -17.35 -1.06
C GLN A 84 7.38 -17.18 -2.57
N ASN A 85 7.30 -18.27 -3.32
CA ASN A 85 7.35 -18.25 -4.79
C ASN A 85 5.95 -18.08 -5.39
N PRO A 86 5.80 -17.33 -6.49
CA PRO A 86 4.51 -17.19 -7.16
C PRO A 86 4.03 -18.52 -7.78
N PRO A 87 2.71 -18.72 -7.98
CA PRO A 87 1.62 -17.76 -7.76
C PRO A 87 1.20 -17.62 -6.29
N TYR A 88 0.80 -16.41 -5.92
CA TYR A 88 0.32 -16.10 -4.56
C TYR A 88 -1.20 -16.19 -4.49
N ASP A 89 -1.72 -16.68 -3.36
CA ASP A 89 -3.14 -16.59 -3.03
C ASP A 89 -3.35 -15.53 -1.94
N SER A 90 -3.72 -14.32 -2.35
CA SER A 90 -3.99 -13.20 -1.44
C SER A 90 -5.21 -13.40 -0.56
N THR A 91 -6.05 -14.41 -0.83
CA THR A 91 -7.26 -14.71 -0.07
C THR A 91 -7.02 -15.73 1.05
N ALA A 92 -5.97 -16.56 0.90
CA ALA A 92 -5.68 -17.64 1.83
C ALA A 92 -4.69 -17.27 2.95
N TYR A 93 -3.79 -16.30 2.72
CA TYR A 93 -2.76 -15.92 3.71
C TYR A 93 -2.18 -14.51 3.44
N ILE A 94 -1.37 -14.01 4.40
CA ILE A 94 -0.60 -12.79 4.23
C ILE A 94 0.58 -13.02 3.28
N VAL A 95 0.62 -12.27 2.18
CA VAL A 95 1.64 -12.41 1.14
C VAL A 95 2.94 -11.77 1.60
N GLN A 96 3.95 -12.59 1.92
CA GLN A 96 5.22 -12.13 2.47
C GLN A 96 5.97 -11.19 1.52
N TYR A 97 5.91 -11.44 0.20
CA TYR A 97 6.46 -10.52 -0.80
C TYR A 97 5.88 -9.10 -0.68
N SER A 98 4.57 -8.97 -0.40
CA SER A 98 3.92 -7.67 -0.24
C SER A 98 4.37 -6.97 1.04
N VAL A 99 4.60 -7.71 2.13
CA VAL A 99 5.13 -7.19 3.39
C VAL A 99 6.55 -6.65 3.21
N GLU A 100 7.44 -7.47 2.65
CA GLU A 100 8.84 -7.08 2.38
C GLU A 100 8.89 -5.86 1.45
N LYS A 101 8.08 -5.87 0.39
CA LYS A 101 7.98 -4.75 -0.55
C LYS A 101 7.49 -3.48 0.13
N ALA A 102 6.46 -3.56 0.98
CA ALA A 102 5.94 -2.41 1.70
C ALA A 102 7.00 -1.81 2.64
N ILE A 103 7.71 -2.64 3.41
CA ILE A 103 8.82 -2.22 4.29
C ILE A 103 9.91 -1.53 3.46
N SER A 104 10.31 -2.14 2.34
CA SER A 104 11.31 -1.59 1.42
C SER A 104 10.87 -0.25 0.83
N GLN A 105 9.60 -0.13 0.41
CA GLN A 105 9.04 1.11 -0.11
C GLN A 105 8.98 2.21 0.94
N ILE A 106 8.64 1.91 2.21
CA ILE A 106 8.63 2.87 3.32
C ILE A 106 10.04 3.42 3.57
N ASN A 107 11.05 2.56 3.53
CA ASN A 107 12.44 2.94 3.82
C ASN A 107 13.16 3.63 2.65
N ARG A 108 12.67 3.49 1.41
CA ARG A 108 13.27 4.10 0.22
C ARG A 108 12.67 5.48 -0.10
N PHE A 109 13.44 6.28 -0.83
CA PHE A 109 12.94 7.50 -1.45
C PHE A 109 11.94 7.15 -2.56
N SER A 110 10.77 7.80 -2.55
CA SER A 110 9.72 7.60 -3.55
C SER A 110 9.23 8.93 -4.09
N ILE A 111 9.38 9.11 -5.40
CA ILE A 111 8.96 10.33 -6.12
C ILE A 111 7.45 10.45 -6.26
N VAL A 112 6.65 9.43 -5.93
CA VAL A 112 5.19 9.46 -6.04
C VAL A 112 4.51 9.81 -4.71
N ARG A 113 5.24 9.97 -3.60
CA ARG A 113 4.62 10.26 -2.29
C ARG A 113 3.97 11.63 -2.19
N TRP A 114 4.38 12.61 -2.99
CA TRP A 114 3.77 13.96 -2.98
C TRP A 114 2.26 13.92 -3.26
N MET A 115 1.79 12.86 -3.92
CA MET A 115 0.39 12.65 -4.30
C MET A 115 -0.51 12.46 -3.08
N TYR A 116 0.00 11.86 -2.01
CA TYR A 116 -0.79 11.47 -0.83
C TYR A 116 -0.82 12.54 0.25
N ARG A 117 -0.20 13.71 0.02
CA ARG A 117 -0.18 14.81 1.00
C ARG A 117 -1.56 15.38 1.33
N TRP A 118 -2.54 15.13 0.46
CA TRP A 118 -3.91 15.64 0.55
C TRP A 118 -4.94 14.52 0.72
N LEU A 119 -4.48 13.37 1.19
CA LEU A 119 -5.36 12.26 1.51
C LEU A 119 -5.93 12.54 2.91
N ASP A 120 -7.20 12.93 2.98
CA ASP A 120 -7.96 13.17 4.22
C ASP A 120 -8.64 11.88 4.70
#